data_AF-A0A2N3LDZ1-F1
#
_entry.id   AF-A0A2N3LDZ1-F1
#
_cell.length_a   1.000
_cell.length_b   1.000
_cell.length_c   1.000
_cell.angle_alpha   90.00
_cell.angle_beta   90.00
_cell.angle_gamma   90.00
#
_symmetry.space_group_name_H-M   'P 1'
#
loop_
_entity.id
_entity.type
_entity.pdbx_description
1 polymer ?
#
loop_
_entity_poly.entity_id
_entity_poly.type
_entity_poly.pdbx_seq_one_letter_code
_entity_poly.pdbx_strand_id
1 'polypeptide(L)' 'MVFRLAVLEAGIQIIHNNIGLGYESLAIFGKVETKELECFMENSEILTEQKKLVVAIRIMYLHFILKEKYTVVICSD' A
#
# COMPACT_ATOMS: atom_id res chain seq x y z
N MET A 1 8.91 -14.65 -9.64
CA MET A 1 7.88 -13.59 -9.70
C MET A 1 7.17 -13.35 -8.36
N VAL A 2 6.99 -14.37 -7.52
CA VAL A 2 6.34 -14.33 -6.20
C VAL A 2 6.86 -13.25 -5.24
N PHE A 3 8.17 -12.97 -5.24
CA PHE A 3 8.78 -12.01 -4.31
C PHE A 3 8.32 -10.55 -4.50
N ARG A 4 7.88 -10.15 -5.70
CA ARG A 4 7.44 -8.76 -5.98
C ARG A 4 6.03 -8.47 -5.48
N LEU A 5 5.18 -9.49 -5.39
CA LEU A 5 3.77 -9.37 -5.02
C LEU A 5 3.60 -9.23 -3.50
N ALA A 6 4.31 -10.08 -2.75
CA ALA A 6 4.30 -10.05 -1.28
C ALA A 6 4.78 -8.70 -0.71
N VAL A 7 5.72 -8.02 -1.37
CA VAL A 7 6.20 -6.69 -0.95
C VAL A 7 5.13 -5.62 -1.12
N LEU A 8 4.34 -5.70 -2.20
CA LEU A 8 3.24 -4.76 -2.45
C LEU A 8 2.13 -4.95 -1.41
N GLU A 9 1.70 -6.19 -1.18
CA GLU A 9 0.68 -6.52 -0.17
C GLU A 9 1.11 -6.07 1.22
N ALA A 10 2.35 -6.39 1.63
CA ALA A 10 2.90 -5.96 2.91
C ALA A 10 2.98 -4.42 3.01
N GLY A 11 3.39 -3.73 1.94
CA GLY A 11 3.44 -2.27 1.90
C GLY A 11 2.07 -1.63 2.12
N ILE A 12 1.03 -2.17 1.46
CA ILE A 12 -0.35 -1.71 1.66
C ILE A 12 -0.80 -1.96 3.10
N GLN A 13 -0.57 -3.16 3.64
CA GLN A 13 -0.95 -3.50 5.01
C GLN A 13 -0.26 -2.65 6.05
N ILE A 14 1.05 -2.36 5.90
CA ILE A 14 1.78 -1.50 6.82
C ILE A 14 1.16 -0.10 6.85
N ILE A 15 0.90 0.48 5.68
CA ILE A 15 0.33 1.83 5.63
C ILE A 15 -1.12 1.82 6.15
N HIS A 16 -1.91 0.81 5.81
CA HIS A 16 -3.28 0.70 6.26
C HIS A 16 -3.38 0.53 7.78
N ASN A 17 -2.66 -0.44 8.34
CA ASN A 17 -2.79 -0.83 9.74
C ASN A 17 -1.98 0.06 10.68
N ASN A 18 -0.75 0.45 10.30
CA ASN A 18 0.15 1.15 11.21
C ASN A 18 0.00 2.68 11.11
N ILE A 19 -0.43 3.18 9.95
CA ILE A 19 -0.59 4.63 9.71
C ILE A 19 -2.07 5.01 9.69
N GLY A 20 -2.98 4.06 9.51
CA GLY A 20 -4.43 4.29 9.55
C GLY A 20 -5.01 4.87 8.26
N LEU A 21 -4.31 4.76 7.13
CA LEU A 21 -4.84 5.21 5.84
C LEU A 21 -5.79 4.16 5.25
N GLY A 22 -7.03 4.56 4.97
CA GLY A 22 -8.02 3.68 4.35
C GLY A 22 -7.67 3.26 2.91
N TYR A 23 -8.24 2.14 2.46
CA TYR A 23 -8.05 1.63 1.10
C TYR A 23 -8.42 2.65 0.02
N GLU A 24 -9.42 3.50 0.26
CA GLU A 24 -9.78 4.59 -0.66
C GLU A 24 -8.60 5.54 -0.92
N SER A 25 -7.94 6.00 0.14
CA SER A 25 -6.77 6.89 0.02
C SER A 25 -5.61 6.20 -0.68
N LEU A 26 -5.38 4.92 -0.37
CA LEU A 26 -4.34 4.11 -1.00
C LEU A 26 -4.62 3.84 -2.48
N ALA A 27 -5.88 3.64 -2.85
CA ALA A 27 -6.32 3.41 -4.22
C ALA A 27 -6.21 4.68 -5.07
N ILE A 28 -6.67 5.82 -4.55
CA ILE A 28 -6.46 7.14 -5.17
C ILE A 28 -4.97 7.38 -5.39
N PHE A 29 -4.15 7.15 -4.37
CA PHE A 29 -2.72 7.32 -4.47
C PHE A 29 -2.11 6.33 -5.47
N GLY A 30 -2.57 5.09 -5.48
CA GLY A 30 -2.16 4.00 -6.37
C GLY A 30 -2.65 4.12 -7.82
N LYS A 31 -3.56 5.07 -8.12
CA LYS A 31 -4.26 5.19 -9.40
C LYS A 31 -5.02 3.93 -9.82
N VAL A 32 -5.73 3.34 -8.87
CA VAL A 32 -6.64 2.22 -9.09
C VAL A 32 -7.98 2.52 -8.43
N GLU A 33 -9.03 1.78 -8.78
CA GLU A 33 -10.29 1.90 -8.06
C GLU A 33 -10.18 1.28 -6.67
N THR A 34 -10.91 1.82 -5.69
CA THR A 34 -10.92 1.29 -4.31
C THR A 34 -11.28 -0.19 -4.29
N LYS A 35 -12.33 -0.58 -5.02
CA LYS A 35 -12.75 -1.98 -5.11
C LYS A 35 -11.69 -2.88 -5.76
N GLU A 36 -10.98 -2.39 -6.78
CA GLU A 36 -9.90 -3.16 -7.38
C GLU A 36 -8.77 -3.42 -6.37
N LEU A 37 -8.46 -2.42 -5.52
CA LEU A 37 -7.45 -2.56 -4.49
C LEU A 37 -7.91 -3.49 -3.35
N GLU A 38 -9.15 -3.37 -2.91
CA GLU A 38 -9.74 -4.27 -1.90
C GLU A 38 -9.74 -5.71 -2.38
N CYS A 39 -10.25 -5.97 -3.59
CA CYS A 39 -10.26 -7.31 -4.16
C CYS A 39 -8.84 -7.83 -4.41
N PHE A 40 -7.88 -6.97 -4.75
CA PHE A 40 -6.47 -7.36 -4.86
C PHE A 40 -5.90 -7.91 -3.55
N MET A 41 -6.29 -7.35 -2.40
CA MET A 41 -5.85 -7.84 -1.09
C MET A 41 -6.36 -9.24 -0.76
N GLU A 42 -7.45 -9.67 -1.41
CA GLU A 42 -8.02 -11.02 -1.28
C GLU A 42 -7.52 -11.97 -2.38
N ASN A 43 -7.37 -11.46 -3.60
CA ASN A 43 -6.89 -12.17 -4.76
C ASN A 43 -5.98 -11.28 -5.62
N SER A 44 -4.68 -11.57 -5.53
CA SER A 44 -3.64 -10.80 -6.17
C SER A 44 -3.60 -10.91 -7.70
N GLU A 45 -4.37 -11.80 -8.32
CA GLU A 45 -4.48 -11.92 -9.78
C GLU A 45 -5.40 -10.85 -10.41
N ILE A 46 -6.18 -10.13 -9.61
CA ILE A 46 -7.17 -9.14 -10.09
C ILE A 46 -6.52 -7.94 -10.76
N LEU A 47 -5.35 -7.51 -10.27
CA LEU A 47 -4.61 -6.41 -10.90
C LEU A 47 -3.72 -6.94 -12.02
N THR A 48 -3.69 -6.20 -13.12
CA THR A 48 -2.69 -6.44 -14.16
C THR A 48 -1.28 -6.14 -13.64
N GLU A 49 -0.26 -6.77 -14.21
CA GLU A 49 1.14 -6.54 -13.81
C GLU A 49 1.56 -5.06 -13.91
N GLN A 50 1.02 -4.33 -14.89
CA GLN A 50 1.24 -2.90 -15.01
C GLN A 50 0.64 -2.13 -13.84
N LYS A 51 -0.62 -2.43 -13.46
CA LYS A 51 -1.27 -1.79 -12.31
C LYS A 51 -0.52 -2.13 -11.02
N LYS A 52 -0.14 -3.39 -10.80
CA LYS A 52 0.68 -3.82 -9.65
C LYS A 52 1.97 -3.02 -9.55
N LEU A 53 2.70 -2.85 -10.65
CA LEU A 53 3.94 -2.07 -10.66
C LEU A 53 3.70 -0.60 -10.29
N VAL A 54 2.66 0.02 -10.86
CA VAL A 54 2.31 1.42 -10.57
C VAL A 54 1.94 1.59 -9.10
N VAL A 55 1.08 0.72 -8.56
CA VAL A 55 0.70 0.75 -7.14
C VAL A 55 1.92 0.51 -6.26
N ALA A 56 2.77 -0.47 -6.57
CA ALA A 56 3.97 -0.77 -5.78
C ALA A 56 4.92 0.42 -5.65
N ILE A 57 5.28 1.05 -6.78
CA ILE A 57 6.16 2.24 -6.76
C ILE A 57 5.55 3.34 -5.91
N ARG A 58 4.24 3.57 -6.06
CA ARG A 58 3.50 4.61 -5.33
C ARG A 58 3.45 4.31 -3.84
N ILE A 59 2.98 3.14 -3.43
CA ILE A 59 2.89 2.73 -2.03
C ILE A 59 4.26 2.77 -1.35
N MET A 60 5.32 2.29 -2.02
CA MET A 60 6.69 2.38 -1.49
C MET A 60 7.14 3.84 -1.29
N TYR A 61 6.85 4.70 -2.25
CA TYR A 61 7.20 6.12 -2.15
C TYR A 61 6.41 6.83 -1.04
N LEU A 62 5.12 6.52 -0.89
CA LEU A 62 4.29 7.02 0.20
C LEU A 62 4.84 6.56 1.56
N HIS A 63 5.17 5.28 1.70
CA HIS A 63 5.79 4.76 2.90
C HIS A 63 7.11 5.46 3.22
N PHE A 64 7.97 5.69 2.22
CA PHE A 64 9.21 6.44 2.38
C PHE A 64 8.96 7.86 2.90
N ILE A 65 8.06 8.62 2.27
CA ILE A 65 7.72 9.98 2.73
C ILE A 65 7.21 9.95 4.16
N LEU A 66 6.29 9.05 4.47
CA LEU A 66 5.67 8.98 5.79
C LEU A 66 6.71 8.66 6.86
N LYS A 67 7.63 7.74 6.58
CA LYS A 67 8.75 7.42 7.48
C LYS A 67 9.70 8.59 7.69
N GLU A 68 10.04 9.32 6.63
CA GLU A 68 10.97 10.46 6.72
C GLU A 68 10.34 11.68 7.40
N LYS A 69 9.03 11.89 7.26
CA LYS A 69 8.33 13.07 7.78
C LYS A 69 7.70 12.88 9.14
N TYR A 70 7.31 11.66 9.48
CA TYR A 70 6.64 11.34 10.73
C TYR A 70 7.48 10.32 11.50
N THR A 71 8.27 10.82 12.45
CA THR A 71 8.91 9.97 13.45
C THR A 71 7.81 9.46 14.37
N VAL A 72 7.59 8.14 14.38
CA VAL A 72 6.64 7.51 15.31
C VAL A 72 7.18 7.73 16.73
N VAL A 73 6.61 8.70 17.44
CA VAL A 73 6.90 8.90 18.86
C VAL A 73 5.99 7.95 19.62
N ILE A 74 6.55 6.86 20.14
CA ILE A 74 5.84 5.97 21.04
C ILE A 74 5.73 6.70 22.38
N CYS A 75 4.57 7.31 22.65
CA CYS A 75 4.27 7.77 24.01
C CYS A 75 4.20 6.54 24.91
N SER A 76 5.14 6.44 25.84
CA SER A 76 5.11 5.44 26.91
C SER A 76 4.26 6.04 28.03
N ASP A 77 3.17 5.39 28.40
CA ASP A 77 2.45 5.69 29.64
C ASP A 77 3.25 5.20 30.86
#